data_AF-A0A949MNR8-F1
#
_entry.id   AF-A0A949MNR8-F1
#
_cell.length_a   1.000
_cell.length_b   1.000
_cell.length_c   1.000
_cell.angle_alpha   90.00
_cell.angle_beta   90.00
_cell.angle_gamma   90.00
#
_symmetry.space_group_name_H-M   'P 1'
#
loop_
_entity.id
_entity.type
_entity.pdbx_description
1 polymer ?
#
loop_
_entity_poly.entity_id
_entity_poly.type
_entity_poly.pdbx_seq_one_letter_code
_entity_poly.pdbx_strand_id
1 'polypeptide(L)'
;LDITLPRSFVSFGVLGIWEPWDWGRRRDVARVAAKQSDQYQIEMSDYSDRVSVEADNARRALQVREKEIKAAQLLESSGREQLRIAHRRYRSGATLLKDVIEAQAIYSAAVAQNVKAKADYAEALVEYDRAIGKDFD
;
A
#
# COMPACT_ATOMS: atom_id res chain seq x y z
N LEU A 1 -60.96 63.75 9.04
CA LEU A 1 -59.76 64.27 8.34
C LEU A 1 -58.82 63.09 8.15
N ASP A 2 -58.99 62.39 7.03
CA ASP A 2 -58.19 61.20 6.69
C ASP A 2 -56.80 61.63 6.22
N ILE A 3 -55.76 61.16 6.91
CA ILE A 3 -54.39 61.21 6.42
C ILE A 3 -53.97 59.76 6.19
N THR A 4 -54.18 59.28 4.97
CA THR A 4 -53.72 57.98 4.50
C THR A 4 -52.20 58.02 4.35
N LEU A 5 -51.46 57.48 5.31
CA LEU A 5 -50.02 57.25 5.17
C LEU A 5 -49.80 56.01 4.28
N PRO A 6 -49.09 56.11 3.15
CA PRO A 6 -48.85 54.96 2.30
C PRO A 6 -47.96 53.94 3.01
N ARG A 7 -48.43 52.68 2.99
CA ARG A 7 -47.68 51.48 3.35
C ARG A 7 -46.59 51.23 2.32
N SER A 8 -45.38 50.92 2.80
CA SER A 8 -44.16 50.54 2.07
C SER A 8 -43.36 51.67 1.42
N PHE A 9 -42.09 51.78 1.82
CA PHE A 9 -41.04 52.52 1.12
C PHE A 9 -40.03 51.50 0.61
N VAL A 10 -39.56 51.66 -0.62
CA VAL A 10 -38.47 50.86 -1.21
C VAL A 10 -37.24 51.75 -1.25
N SER A 11 -36.16 51.33 -0.60
CA SER A 11 -34.86 51.98 -0.70
C SER A 11 -33.93 51.15 -1.59
N PHE A 12 -33.28 51.82 -2.53
CA PHE A 12 -32.15 51.28 -3.28
C PHE A 12 -30.92 52.09 -2.87
N GLY A 13 -29.97 51.44 -2.24
CA GLY A 13 -28.69 52.03 -1.85
C GLY A 13 -27.54 51.22 -2.43
N VAL A 14 -26.60 51.89 -3.09
CA VAL A 14 -25.33 51.28 -3.47
C VAL A 14 -24.32 51.67 -2.40
N LEU A 15 -23.86 50.69 -1.61
CA LEU A 15 -22.76 50.89 -0.67
C LEU A 15 -21.43 50.75 -1.42
N GLY A 16 -20.82 51.88 -1.76
CA GLY A 16 -19.45 51.93 -2.24
C GLY A 16 -18.50 52.03 -1.06
N ILE A 17 -17.78 50.94 -0.75
CA ILE A 17 -16.71 50.97 0.26
C ILE A 17 -15.44 51.42 -0.47
N TRP A 18 -15.07 52.69 -0.30
CA TRP A 18 -13.81 53.22 -0.81
C TRP A 18 -12.79 53.28 0.31
N GLU A 19 -11.80 52.37 0.25
CA GLU A 19 -10.66 52.35 1.17
C GLU A 19 -9.41 52.86 0.43
N PRO A 20 -9.07 54.15 0.52
CA PRO A 20 -7.92 54.72 -0.19
C PRO A 20 -6.57 54.22 0.37
N TRP A 21 -6.55 53.66 1.58
CA TRP A 21 -5.35 53.14 2.22
C TRP A 21 -5.65 51.93 3.11
N ASP A 22 -4.97 50.81 2.85
CA ASP A 22 -5.32 49.47 3.34
C ASP A 22 -4.32 48.91 4.38
N TRP A 23 -3.41 49.72 4.94
CA TRP A 23 -2.43 49.31 5.96
C TRP A 23 -1.60 48.05 5.66
N GLY A 24 -1.56 47.60 4.40
CA GLY A 24 -0.87 46.39 3.98
C GLY A 24 -1.71 45.11 3.99
N ARG A 25 -3.01 45.13 4.35
CA ARG A 25 -3.87 43.92 4.40
C ARG A 25 -3.89 43.16 3.08
N ARG A 26 -4.03 43.84 1.94
CA ARG A 26 -3.93 43.22 0.59
C ARG A 26 -2.58 42.55 0.37
N ARG A 27 -1.48 43.12 0.87
CA ARG A 27 -0.15 42.49 0.79
C ARG A 27 -0.06 41.26 1.68
N ASP A 28 -0.67 41.30 2.87
CA ASP A 28 -0.70 40.15 3.78
C ASP A 28 -1.59 39.03 3.23
N VAL A 29 -2.76 39.34 2.66
CA VAL A 29 -3.63 38.37 1.96
C VAL A 29 -2.90 37.74 0.78
N ALA A 30 -2.21 38.55 -0.04
CA ALA A 30 -1.40 38.03 -1.13
C ALA A 30 -0.25 37.16 -0.64
N ARG A 31 0.40 37.52 0.48
CA ARG A 31 1.47 36.72 1.09
C ARG A 31 0.95 35.40 1.64
N VAL A 32 -0.23 35.39 2.27
CA VAL A 32 -0.87 34.16 2.76
C VAL A 32 -1.25 33.25 1.60
N ALA A 33 -1.84 33.81 0.53
CA ALA A 33 -2.17 33.04 -0.67
C ALA A 33 -0.92 32.45 -1.35
N ALA A 34 0.17 33.22 -1.45
CA ALA A 34 1.45 32.74 -1.98
C ALA A 34 2.06 31.62 -1.11
N LYS A 35 2.03 31.77 0.22
CA LYS A 35 2.47 30.70 1.13
C LYS A 35 1.63 29.44 0.99
N GLN A 36 0.33 29.59 0.75
CA GLN A 36 -0.57 28.46 0.55
C GLN A 36 -0.27 27.74 -0.78
N SER A 37 0.03 28.46 -1.85
CA SER A 37 0.50 27.84 -3.10
C SER A 37 1.84 27.12 -2.95
N ASP A 38 2.79 27.73 -2.24
CA ASP A 38 4.09 27.11 -1.96
C ASP A 38 3.90 25.82 -1.13
N GLN A 39 2.99 25.84 -0.15
CA GLN A 39 2.63 24.66 0.62
C GLN A 39 2.06 23.54 -0.24
N TYR A 40 1.13 23.85 -1.16
CA TYR A 40 0.59 22.83 -2.07
C TYR A 40 1.66 22.24 -3.00
N GLN A 41 2.64 23.04 -3.42
CA GLN A 41 3.72 22.54 -4.24
C GLN A 41 4.65 21.59 -3.48
N ILE A 42 4.97 21.91 -2.23
CA ILE A 42 5.73 21.03 -1.32
C ILE A 42 4.95 19.75 -1.05
N GLU A 43 3.64 19.87 -0.80
CA GLU A 43 2.78 18.71 -0.56
C GLU A 43 2.75 17.79 -1.79
N MET A 44 2.67 18.35 -2.99
CA MET A 44 2.70 17.60 -4.24
C MET A 44 4.02 16.84 -4.43
N SER A 45 5.17 17.48 -4.14
CA SER A 45 6.47 16.78 -4.19
C SER A 45 6.57 15.69 -3.13
N ASP A 46 6.05 15.93 -1.92
CA ASP A 46 6.03 14.93 -0.86
C ASP A 46 5.18 13.72 -1.25
N TYR A 47 4.04 13.92 -1.92
CA TYR A 47 3.22 12.83 -2.44
C TYR A 47 3.94 12.04 -3.53
N SER A 48 4.61 12.70 -4.48
CA SER A 48 5.36 11.98 -5.53
C SER A 48 6.50 11.15 -4.95
N ASP A 49 7.22 11.70 -3.96
CA ASP A 49 8.31 11.01 -3.30
C ASP A 49 7.77 9.79 -2.53
N ARG A 50 6.65 9.93 -1.81
CA ARG A 50 6.00 8.81 -1.12
C ARG A 50 5.57 7.70 -2.06
N VAL A 51 4.95 8.02 -3.19
CA VAL A 51 4.56 7.01 -4.19
C VAL A 51 5.78 6.26 -4.71
N SER A 52 6.89 6.98 -4.99
CA SER A 52 8.12 6.34 -5.47
C SER A 52 8.70 5.37 -4.44
N VAL A 53 8.73 5.75 -3.16
CA VAL A 53 9.23 4.92 -2.06
C VAL A 53 8.33 3.71 -1.83
N GLU A 54 7.01 3.88 -1.92
CA GLU A 54 6.03 2.81 -1.78
C GLU A 54 6.17 1.76 -2.90
N ALA A 55 6.28 2.22 -4.15
CA ALA A 55 6.51 1.34 -5.30
C ALA A 55 7.83 0.56 -5.19
N ASP A 56 8.90 1.21 -4.74
CA ASP A 56 10.19 0.57 -4.49
C ASP A 56 10.13 -0.46 -3.35
N ASN A 57 9.39 -0.15 -2.28
CA ASN A 57 9.17 -1.09 -1.17
C ASN A 57 8.38 -2.31 -1.64
N ALA A 58 7.30 -2.12 -2.40
CA ALA A 58 6.50 -3.21 -2.94
C ALA A 58 7.33 -4.09 -3.89
N ARG A 59 8.15 -3.49 -4.76
CA ARG A 59 9.08 -4.21 -5.63
C ARG A 59 10.09 -5.04 -4.83
N ARG A 60 10.68 -4.46 -3.77
CA ARG A 60 11.62 -5.19 -2.90
C ARG A 60 10.93 -6.36 -2.19
N ALA A 61 9.70 -6.16 -1.70
CA ALA A 61 8.91 -7.21 -1.06
C ALA A 61 8.65 -8.38 -2.03
N LEU A 62 8.25 -8.08 -3.27
CA LEU A 62 8.03 -9.09 -4.31
C LEU A 62 9.30 -9.93 -4.58
N GLN A 63 10.47 -9.28 -4.66
CA GLN A 63 11.76 -9.97 -4.86
C GLN A 63 12.12 -10.89 -3.68
N VAL A 64 11.77 -10.50 -2.46
CA VAL A 64 11.95 -11.34 -1.27
C VAL A 64 11.05 -12.58 -1.38
N ARG A 65 9.77 -12.42 -1.71
CA ARG A 65 8.83 -13.55 -1.87
C ARG A 65 9.26 -14.51 -2.98
N GLU A 66 9.82 -14.00 -4.08
CA GLU A 66 10.35 -14.86 -5.14
C GLU A 66 11.50 -15.77 -4.64
N LYS A 67 12.38 -15.23 -3.80
CA LYS A 67 13.46 -16.01 -3.17
C LYS A 67 12.91 -17.02 -2.16
N GLU A 68 11.87 -16.66 -1.42
CA GLU A 68 11.19 -17.58 -0.49
C GLU A 68 10.57 -18.77 -1.21
N ILE A 69 9.96 -18.57 -2.40
CA ILE A 69 9.49 -19.69 -3.23
C ILE A 69 10.64 -20.63 -3.58
N LYS A 70 11.79 -20.10 -4.03
CA LYS A 70 12.96 -20.92 -4.39
C LYS A 70 13.47 -21.72 -3.18
N ALA A 71 13.51 -21.09 -2.00
CA ALA A 71 13.88 -21.77 -0.76
C ALA A 71 12.88 -22.87 -0.39
N ALA A 72 11.57 -22.62 -0.52
CA ALA A 72 10.53 -23.60 -0.22
C ALA A 72 10.51 -24.77 -1.22
N GLN A 73 10.85 -24.54 -2.49
CA GLN A 73 11.06 -25.58 -3.50
C GLN A 73 12.26 -26.48 -3.15
N LEU A 74 13.36 -25.88 -2.70
CA LEU A 74 14.52 -26.64 -2.25
C LEU A 74 14.19 -27.45 -0.99
N LEU A 75 13.44 -26.89 -0.06
CA LEU A 75 12.99 -27.59 1.14
C LEU A 75 12.07 -28.77 0.79
N GLU A 76 11.13 -28.59 -0.14
CA GLU A 76 10.27 -29.67 -0.62
C GLU A 76 11.07 -30.81 -1.26
N SER A 77 12.02 -30.47 -2.15
CA SER A 77 12.84 -31.49 -2.82
C SER A 77 13.75 -32.23 -1.84
N SER A 78 14.33 -31.52 -0.86
CA SER A 78 15.09 -32.13 0.25
C SER A 78 14.23 -33.05 1.10
N GLY A 79 13.03 -32.62 1.52
CA GLY A 79 12.10 -33.44 2.29
C GLY A 79 11.65 -34.70 1.54
N ARG A 80 11.43 -34.58 0.23
CA ARG A 80 11.10 -35.73 -0.65
C ARG A 80 12.24 -36.75 -0.68
N GLU A 81 13.47 -36.27 -0.79
CA GLU A 81 14.66 -37.12 -0.83
C GLU A 81 14.91 -37.80 0.52
N GLN A 82 14.70 -37.09 1.63
CA GLN A 82 14.75 -37.66 2.98
C GLN A 82 13.73 -38.79 3.16
N LEU A 83 12.49 -38.58 2.73
CA LEU A 83 11.46 -39.62 2.74
C LEU A 83 11.87 -40.83 1.90
N ARG A 84 12.47 -40.60 0.72
CA ARG A 84 12.99 -41.67 -0.15
C ARG A 84 14.08 -42.49 0.54
N ILE A 85 15.00 -41.83 1.25
CA ILE A 85 16.08 -42.48 2.01
C ILE A 85 15.52 -43.26 3.19
N ALA A 86 14.64 -42.66 3.99
CA ALA A 86 13.99 -43.31 5.14
C ALA A 86 13.24 -44.57 4.69
N HIS A 87 12.50 -44.48 3.57
CA HIS A 87 11.77 -45.62 3.06
C HIS A 87 12.70 -46.77 2.58
N ARG A 88 13.85 -46.44 1.96
CA ARG A 88 14.86 -47.45 1.60
C ARG A 88 15.48 -48.11 2.82
N ARG A 89 15.85 -47.33 3.84
CA ARG A 89 16.41 -47.86 5.11
C ARG A 89 15.41 -48.75 5.84
N TYR A 90 14.13 -48.40 5.81
CA TYR A 90 13.07 -49.22 6.40
C TYR A 90 12.93 -50.56 5.69
N ARG A 91 12.93 -50.56 4.34
CA ARG A 91 12.88 -51.79 3.54
C ARG A 91 14.09 -52.70 3.75
N SER A 92 15.27 -52.13 4.05
CA SER A 92 16.47 -52.90 4.39
C SER A 92 16.55 -53.31 5.87
N GLY A 93 15.51 -53.03 6.68
CA GLY A 93 15.50 -53.33 8.12
C GLY A 93 16.45 -52.47 8.96
N ALA A 94 17.01 -51.39 8.39
CA ALA A 94 18.01 -50.53 9.04
C ALA A 94 17.40 -49.39 9.88
N THR A 95 16.08 -49.20 9.79
CA THR A 95 15.34 -48.14 10.52
C THR A 95 13.93 -48.62 10.83
N LEU A 96 13.25 -47.93 11.75
CA LEU A 96 11.90 -48.26 12.19
C LEU A 96 10.84 -47.58 11.32
N LEU A 97 9.62 -48.10 11.32
CA LEU A 97 8.49 -47.48 10.59
C LEU A 97 8.23 -46.04 11.06
N LYS A 98 8.44 -45.75 12.35
CA LYS A 98 8.29 -44.40 12.92
C LYS A 98 9.15 -43.37 12.18
N ASP A 99 10.35 -43.74 11.73
CA ASP A 99 11.28 -42.82 11.08
C ASP A 99 10.78 -42.48 9.66
N VAL A 100 10.07 -43.40 9.01
CA VAL A 100 9.39 -43.14 7.73
C VAL A 100 8.22 -42.18 7.92
N ILE A 101 7.43 -42.37 8.98
CA ILE A 101 6.30 -41.50 9.31
C ILE A 101 6.80 -40.08 9.62
N GLU A 102 7.88 -39.96 10.39
CA GLU A 102 8.51 -38.67 10.68
C GLU A 102 9.01 -37.99 9.40
N ALA A 103 9.72 -38.71 8.53
CA ALA A 103 10.16 -38.18 7.25
C ALA A 103 8.98 -37.77 6.34
N GLN A 104 7.85 -38.50 6.41
CA GLN A 104 6.64 -38.16 5.67
C GLN A 104 5.98 -36.89 6.22
N ALA A 105 5.97 -36.69 7.54
CA ALA A 105 5.50 -35.47 8.17
C ALA A 105 6.36 -34.26 7.76
N ILE A 106 7.69 -34.41 7.77
CA ILE A 106 8.64 -33.38 7.30
C ILE A 106 8.36 -33.03 5.83
N TYR A 107 8.22 -34.02 4.95
CA TYR A 107 7.91 -33.78 3.55
C TYR A 107 6.56 -33.06 3.38
N SER A 108 5.53 -33.48 4.09
CA SER A 108 4.21 -32.86 4.04
C SER A 108 4.24 -31.40 4.51
N ALA A 109 4.99 -31.10 5.58
CA ALA A 109 5.19 -29.73 6.06
C ALA A 109 5.92 -28.87 5.01
N ALA A 110 6.94 -29.41 4.34
CA ALA A 110 7.65 -28.72 3.28
C ALA A 110 6.76 -28.42 2.06
N VAL A 111 5.88 -29.35 1.68
CA VAL A 111 4.87 -29.12 0.62
C VAL A 111 3.91 -28.00 1.03
N ALA A 112 3.40 -28.02 2.26
CA ALA A 112 2.52 -26.96 2.75
C ALA A 112 3.22 -25.58 2.74
N GLN A 113 4.49 -25.53 3.13
CA GLN A 113 5.29 -24.30 3.08
C GLN A 113 5.53 -23.81 1.64
N ASN A 114 5.72 -24.72 0.69
CA ASN A 114 5.83 -24.37 -0.74
C ASN A 114 4.55 -23.75 -1.29
N VAL A 115 3.40 -24.35 -0.97
CA VAL A 115 2.09 -23.83 -1.36
C VAL A 115 1.86 -22.45 -0.75
N LYS A 116 2.17 -22.28 0.55
CA LYS A 116 2.08 -20.99 1.22
C LYS A 116 2.97 -19.94 0.56
N ALA A 117 4.24 -20.25 0.31
CA ALA A 117 5.18 -19.30 -0.32
C ALA A 117 4.69 -18.84 -1.72
N LYS A 118 4.03 -19.71 -2.47
CA LYS A 118 3.40 -19.35 -3.75
C LYS A 118 2.20 -18.42 -3.58
N ALA A 119 1.39 -18.64 -2.54
CA ALA A 119 0.27 -17.76 -2.21
C ALA A 119 0.78 -16.37 -1.76
N ASP A 120 1.77 -16.33 -0.86
CA ASP A 120 2.38 -15.10 -0.35
C ASP A 120 3.02 -14.28 -1.49
N TYR A 121 3.59 -14.94 -2.51
CA TYR A 121 4.09 -14.28 -3.71
C TYR A 121 2.97 -13.70 -4.58
N ALA A 122 1.87 -14.43 -4.77
CA ALA A 122 0.72 -13.93 -5.52
C ALA A 122 0.10 -12.70 -4.84
N GLU A 123 0.01 -12.71 -3.51
CA GLU A 123 -0.42 -11.55 -2.73
C GLU A 123 0.53 -10.35 -2.93
N ALA A 124 1.84 -10.57 -2.80
CA ALA A 124 2.83 -9.51 -3.02
C ALA A 124 2.82 -8.96 -4.46
N LEU A 125 2.45 -9.78 -5.44
CA LEU A 125 2.29 -9.33 -6.83
C LEU A 125 1.09 -8.37 -6.96
N VAL A 126 -0.03 -8.69 -6.33
CA VAL A 126 -1.22 -7.82 -6.29
C VAL A 126 -0.91 -6.51 -5.56
N GLU A 127 -0.19 -6.55 -4.44
CA GLU A 127 0.24 -5.34 -3.72
C GLU A 127 1.17 -4.47 -4.58
N TYR A 128 2.08 -5.10 -5.32
CA TYR A 128 2.95 -4.39 -6.26
C TYR A 128 2.17 -3.74 -7.40
N ASP A 129 1.25 -4.46 -8.05
CA ASP A 129 0.41 -3.93 -9.13
C ASP A 129 -0.46 -2.75 -8.63
N ARG A 130 -0.97 -2.82 -7.39
CA ARG A 130 -1.66 -1.70 -6.73
C ARG A 130 -0.75 -0.50 -6.50
N ALA A 131 0.46 -0.73 -5.98
CA ALA A 131 1.41 0.34 -5.65
C ALA A 131 1.89 1.12 -6.90
N ILE A 132 1.95 0.47 -8.06
CA ILE A 132 2.30 1.12 -9.34
C ILE A 132 1.08 1.66 -10.10
N GLY A 133 -0.12 1.53 -9.55
CA GLY A 133 -1.35 2.08 -10.11
C GLY A 133 -1.93 1.30 -11.30
N LYS A 134 -1.50 0.05 -11.53
CA LYS A 134 -1.95 -0.76 -12.67
C LYS A 134 -3.42 -1.20 -12.58
N ASP A 135 -3.99 -1.17 -11.37
CA ASP A 135 -5.39 -1.50 -11.10
C ASP A 135 -6.39 -0.39 -11.50
N PHE A 136 -5.92 0.82 -11.86
CA PHE A 136 -6.76 2.00 -12.15
C PHE A 136 -6.96 2.30 -13.65
N ASP A 137 -6.51 1.41 -14.54
CA ASP A 137 -6.60 1.55 -16.01
C ASP A 137 -7.63 0.59 -16.64
#